data_AF-A0A3P7Z0B0-F1
#
_entry.id   AF-A0A3P7Z0B0-F1
#
_cell.length_a   1.000
_cell.length_b   1.000
_cell.length_c   1.000
_cell.angle_alpha   90.00
_cell.angle_beta   90.00
_cell.angle_gamma   90.00
#
_symmetry.space_group_name_H-M   'P 1'
#
loop_
_entity.id
_entity.type
_entity.pdbx_description
1 polymer ?
#
loop_
_entity_poly.entity_id
_entity_poly.type
_entity_poly.pdbx_seq_one_letter_code
_entity_poly.pdbx_strand_id
1 'polypeptide(L)'
;MQKEYGVLKVTCNRVIQEEKTLTISNLIVTNGSKKLSVEHIAWNDWPDRGVPNNFLAPFRLLQRIKNQTHVVIHCSAGIGRTGTVVGLDVADTMFNDGMKVTMRDVVRELRLQRHGSVQTDIQYLIKRDEIASFLRDFEILAHARGSLPTPAK
;
A
#
# COMPACT_ATOMS: atom_id res chain seq x y z
N MET A 1 -4.15 6.45 25.10
CA MET A 1 -5.62 6.60 25.22
C MET A 1 -6.27 5.24 24.95
N GLN A 2 -7.21 4.77 25.78
CA GLN A 2 -7.89 3.47 25.62
C GLN A 2 -9.37 3.68 25.30
N LYS A 3 -9.91 2.86 24.37
CA LYS A 3 -11.34 2.83 24.00
C LYS A 3 -11.82 1.38 23.85
N GLU A 4 -13.12 1.17 24.02
CA GLU A 4 -13.76 -0.15 23.90
C GLU A 4 -14.72 -0.17 22.71
N TYR A 5 -14.68 -1.26 21.94
CA TYR A 5 -15.47 -1.51 20.74
C TYR A 5 -16.01 -2.94 20.78
N GLY A 6 -17.21 -3.12 21.31
CA GLY A 6 -17.74 -4.46 21.60
C GLY A 6 -16.84 -5.20 22.60
N VAL A 7 -16.36 -6.39 22.24
CA VAL A 7 -15.45 -7.19 23.08
C VAL A 7 -13.98 -6.76 23.01
N LEU A 8 -13.66 -5.80 22.13
CA LEU A 8 -12.28 -5.37 21.89
C LEU A 8 -11.96 -4.11 22.69
N LYS A 9 -10.82 -4.13 23.38
CA LYS A 9 -10.20 -2.95 23.98
C LYS A 9 -9.01 -2.54 23.13
N VAL A 10 -9.00 -1.28 22.71
CA VAL A 10 -7.97 -0.70 21.83
C VAL A 10 -7.25 0.41 22.59
N THR A 11 -5.95 0.26 22.77
CA THR A 11 -5.08 1.25 23.42
C THR A 11 -4.10 1.81 22.42
N CYS A 12 -4.13 3.12 22.22
CA CYS A 12 -3.12 3.83 21.44
C CYS A 12 -1.98 4.26 22.37
N ASN A 13 -0.80 3.69 22.13
CA ASN A 13 0.41 3.93 22.93
C ASN A 13 1.20 5.13 22.41
N ARG A 14 1.29 5.27 21.09
CA ARG A 14 2.11 6.29 20.44
C ARG A 14 1.47 6.72 19.12
N VAL A 15 1.55 8.01 18.82
CA VAL A 15 1.22 8.58 17.52
C VAL A 15 2.44 9.37 17.03
N ILE A 16 2.86 9.11 15.79
CA ILE A 16 3.95 9.82 15.12
C ILE A 16 3.40 10.40 13.83
N GLN A 17 3.74 11.66 13.56
CA GLN A 17 3.63 12.22 12.22
C GLN A 17 4.94 11.94 11.48
N GLU A 18 4.85 11.10 10.44
CA GLU A 18 5.96 10.88 9.53
C GLU A 18 5.71 11.70 8.28
N GLU A 19 6.58 12.68 8.06
CA GLU A 19 6.38 13.74 7.07
C GLU A 19 5.08 14.53 7.31
N LYS A 20 4.62 15.29 6.31
CA LYS A 20 3.33 16.00 6.37
C LYS A 20 2.15 15.12 5.93
N THR A 21 2.40 13.87 5.57
CA THR A 21 1.48 13.05 4.76
C THR A 21 1.07 11.74 5.42
N LEU A 22 1.86 11.19 6.35
CA LEU A 22 1.56 9.92 7.04
C LEU A 22 1.44 10.10 8.56
N THR A 23 0.36 9.57 9.13
CA THR A 23 0.22 9.44 10.59
C THR A 23 0.29 7.98 10.99
N ILE A 24 1.25 7.65 11.86
CA ILE A 24 1.47 6.29 12.35
C ILE A 24 1.04 6.21 13.81
N SER A 25 0.16 5.26 14.11
CA SER A 25 -0.34 4.98 15.44
C SER A 25 0.01 3.55 15.85
N ASN A 26 0.68 3.40 16.99
CA ASN A 26 0.98 2.09 17.58
C ASN A 26 -0.18 1.72 18.51
N LEU A 27 -0.98 0.75 18.08
CA LEU A 27 -2.16 0.29 18.78
C LEU A 27 -1.92 -1.07 19.41
N ILE A 28 -2.54 -1.28 20.56
CA ILE A 28 -2.67 -2.57 21.22
C ILE A 28 -4.14 -2.93 21.24
N VAL A 29 -4.51 -4.04 20.62
CA VAL A 29 -5.88 -4.56 20.59
C VAL A 29 -5.94 -5.82 21.46
N THR A 30 -6.89 -5.91 22.37
CA THR A 30 -7.10 -7.11 23.20
C THR A 30 -8.57 -7.44 23.37
N ASN A 31 -8.89 -8.73 23.45
CA ASN A 31 -10.21 -9.22 23.85
C ASN A 31 -10.23 -9.75 25.30
N GLY A 32 -9.18 -9.45 26.10
CA GLY A 32 -8.96 -9.97 27.44
C GLY A 32 -8.11 -11.25 27.48
N SER A 33 -8.23 -12.12 26.47
CA SER A 33 -7.47 -13.38 26.39
C SER A 33 -6.21 -13.27 25.52
N LYS A 34 -6.32 -12.57 24.40
CA LYS A 34 -5.25 -12.39 23.42
C LYS A 34 -5.00 -10.92 23.21
N LYS A 35 -3.74 -10.58 22.95
CA LYS A 35 -3.28 -9.23 22.67
C LYS A 35 -2.56 -9.21 21.33
N LEU A 36 -2.90 -8.23 20.51
CA LEU A 36 -2.31 -7.98 19.20
C LEU A 36 -1.70 -6.57 19.17
N SER A 37 -0.47 -6.46 18.71
CA SER A 37 0.14 -5.16 18.39
C SER A 37 -0.16 -4.83 16.93
N VAL A 38 -0.69 -3.63 16.68
CA VAL A 38 -1.08 -3.16 15.35
C VAL A 38 -0.37 -1.83 15.08
N GLU A 39 0.36 -1.77 13.97
CA GLU A 39 0.81 -0.50 13.39
C GLU A 39 -0.30 0.00 12.45
N HIS A 40 -0.91 1.13 12.79
CA HIS A 40 -1.95 1.76 11.97
C HIS A 40 -1.37 2.96 11.24
N ILE A 41 -1.42 2.96 9.92
CA ILE A 41 -0.85 4.01 9.07
C ILE A 41 -1.99 4.71 8.34
N ALA A 42 -2.19 5.99 8.63
CA ALA A 42 -3.13 6.85 7.90
C ALA A 42 -2.37 7.69 6.88
N TRP A 43 -2.75 7.56 5.61
CA TRP A 43 -2.27 8.41 4.53
C TRP A 43 -3.23 9.58 4.33
N ASN A 44 -2.79 10.77 4.73
CA ASN A 44 -3.65 11.93 4.96
C ASN A 44 -3.89 12.80 3.71
N ASP A 45 -3.01 12.76 2.70
CA ASP A 45 -3.06 13.65 1.53
C ASP A 45 -3.52 12.97 0.23
N TRP A 46 -4.14 11.78 0.31
CA TRP A 46 -4.82 11.21 -0.85
C TRP A 46 -6.21 11.82 -1.01
N PRO A 47 -6.48 12.66 -2.04
CA PRO A 47 -7.78 13.29 -2.24
C PRO A 47 -8.86 12.29 -2.69
N ASP A 48 -10.14 12.60 -2.43
CA ASP A 48 -11.29 11.76 -2.83
C ASP A 48 -11.43 11.67 -4.34
N ARG A 49 -11.08 12.75 -5.04
CA ARG A 49 -11.03 12.83 -6.49
C ARG A 49 -9.60 13.07 -6.93
N GLY A 50 -9.09 12.21 -7.80
CA GLY A 50 -7.71 12.25 -8.24
C GLY A 50 -6.79 11.44 -7.32
N VAL A 51 -5.60 11.98 -7.11
CA VAL A 51 -4.43 11.26 -6.66
C VAL A 51 -3.47 12.16 -5.90
N PRO A 52 -2.61 11.60 -5.03
CA PRO A 52 -1.63 12.36 -4.29
C PRO A 52 -0.61 13.00 -5.24
N ASN A 53 -0.15 14.22 -4.93
CA ASN A 53 0.94 14.86 -5.67
C ASN A 53 2.30 14.20 -5.40
N ASN A 54 2.42 13.50 -4.26
CA ASN A 54 3.62 12.77 -3.88
C ASN A 54 3.46 11.28 -4.22
N PHE A 55 4.08 10.88 -5.32
CA PHE A 55 4.03 9.51 -5.83
C PHE A 55 4.91 8.52 -5.04
N LEU A 56 5.72 8.97 -4.07
CA LEU A 56 6.57 8.07 -3.26
C LEU A 56 5.85 7.45 -2.06
N ALA A 57 4.78 8.09 -1.59
CA ALA A 57 4.01 7.61 -0.44
C ALA A 57 3.42 6.19 -0.62
N PRO A 58 2.83 5.78 -1.76
CA PRO A 58 2.37 4.41 -1.94
C PRO A 58 3.53 3.41 -1.86
N PHE A 59 4.68 3.68 -2.47
CA PHE A 59 5.83 2.76 -2.44
C PHE A 59 6.41 2.58 -1.04
N ARG A 60 6.42 3.62 -0.21
CA ARG A 60 6.83 3.49 1.19
C ARG A 60 5.86 2.63 1.99
N LEU A 61 4.56 2.74 1.71
CA LEU A 61 3.57 1.83 2.29
C LEU A 61 3.83 0.39 1.85
N LEU A 62 4.09 0.14 0.57
CA LEU A 62 4.47 -1.18 0.05
C LEU A 62 5.70 -1.74 0.77
N GLN A 63 6.75 -0.92 0.94
CA GLN A 63 7.96 -1.34 1.66
C GLN A 63 7.67 -1.72 3.12
N ARG A 64 6.77 -1.01 3.80
CA ARG A 64 6.38 -1.31 5.19
C ARG A 64 5.56 -2.59 5.30
N ILE A 65 4.72 -2.90 4.30
CA ILE A 65 3.86 -4.10 4.33
C ILE A 65 4.53 -5.35 3.76
N LYS A 66 5.64 -5.24 3.04
CA LYS A 66 6.32 -6.35 2.33
C LYS A 66 6.54 -7.63 3.17
N ASN A 67 6.83 -7.50 4.46
CA ASN A 67 7.09 -8.63 5.34
C ASN A 67 5.90 -8.99 6.26
N GLN A 68 4.72 -8.43 5.98
CA GLN A 68 3.51 -8.66 6.77
C GLN A 68 2.65 -9.73 6.10
N THR A 69 2.16 -10.69 6.88
CA THR A 69 1.32 -11.78 6.36
C THR A 69 -0.15 -11.43 6.28
N HIS A 70 -0.63 -10.56 7.19
CA HIS A 70 -2.02 -10.15 7.27
C HIS A 70 -2.09 -8.62 7.35
N VAL A 71 -2.54 -8.00 6.27
CA VAL A 71 -2.62 -6.54 6.15
C VAL A 71 -4.05 -6.14 5.83
N VAL A 72 -4.56 -5.16 6.58
CA VAL A 72 -5.86 -4.54 6.30
C VAL A 72 -5.62 -3.21 5.61
N ILE A 73 -6.05 -3.09 4.36
CA ILE A 73 -6.03 -1.84 3.59
C ILE A 73 -7.47 -1.40 3.38
N HIS A 74 -7.79 -0.15 3.74
CA HIS A 74 -9.12 0.40 3.54
C HIS A 74 -9.06 1.87 3.12
N CYS A 75 -10.18 2.36 2.58
CA CYS A 75 -10.44 3.78 2.38
C CYS A 75 -11.85 4.08 2.88
N SER A 76 -12.65 4.84 2.12
CA SER A 76 -14.08 5.03 2.40
C SER A 76 -14.89 3.80 1.95
N ALA A 77 -15.17 3.65 0.65
CA ALA A 77 -15.88 2.47 0.10
C ALA A 77 -15.00 1.21 -0.03
N GLY A 78 -13.68 1.34 0.14
CA GLY A 78 -12.74 0.24 0.07
C GLY A 78 -12.51 -0.32 -1.35
N ILE A 79 -12.74 0.47 -2.41
CA ILE A 79 -12.59 0.01 -3.81
C ILE A 79 -11.58 0.82 -4.64
N GLY A 80 -11.60 2.16 -4.55
CA GLY A 80 -10.74 3.04 -5.32
C GLY A 80 -9.29 2.99 -4.85
N ARG A 81 -8.96 3.81 -3.83
CA ARG A 81 -7.60 3.85 -3.23
C ARG A 81 -7.12 2.49 -2.73
N THR A 82 -8.01 1.73 -2.10
CA THR A 82 -7.72 0.36 -1.62
C THR A 82 -7.28 -0.53 -2.78
N GLY A 83 -8.08 -0.62 -3.86
CA GLY A 83 -7.70 -1.39 -5.04
C GLY A 83 -6.46 -0.83 -5.74
N THR A 84 -6.18 0.46 -5.56
CA THR A 84 -4.94 1.06 -6.04
C THR A 84 -3.72 0.49 -5.32
N VAL A 85 -3.66 0.62 -3.99
CA VAL A 85 -2.54 0.12 -3.17
C VAL A 85 -2.39 -1.40 -3.29
N VAL A 86 -3.48 -2.16 -3.16
CA VAL A 86 -3.44 -3.63 -3.28
C VAL A 86 -2.95 -4.05 -4.67
N GLY A 87 -3.37 -3.35 -5.73
CA GLY A 87 -2.89 -3.68 -7.08
C GLY A 87 -1.42 -3.35 -7.31
N LEU A 88 -0.87 -2.35 -6.62
CA LEU A 88 0.58 -2.10 -6.68
C LEU A 88 1.35 -3.20 -5.94
N ASP A 89 0.85 -3.65 -4.79
CA ASP A 89 1.45 -4.74 -4.00
C ASP A 89 1.49 -6.07 -4.77
N VAL A 90 0.37 -6.43 -5.42
CA VAL A 90 0.29 -7.60 -6.30
C VAL A 90 1.25 -7.47 -7.47
N ALA A 91 1.29 -6.30 -8.13
CA ALA A 91 2.18 -6.06 -9.25
C ALA A 91 3.66 -6.16 -8.85
N ASP A 92 4.05 -5.58 -7.71
CA ASP A 92 5.41 -5.64 -7.17
C ASP A 92 5.80 -7.08 -6.82
N THR A 93 4.90 -7.84 -6.19
CA THR A 93 5.14 -9.25 -5.85
C THR A 93 5.35 -10.09 -7.11
N MET A 94 4.44 -10.01 -8.08
CA MET A 94 4.55 -10.74 -9.35
C MET A 94 5.83 -10.37 -10.12
N PHE A 95 6.22 -9.10 -10.11
CA PHE A 95 7.44 -8.64 -10.76
C PHE A 95 8.69 -9.19 -10.08
N ASN A 96 8.74 -9.16 -8.73
CA ASN A 96 9.85 -9.73 -7.95
C ASN A 96 9.97 -11.26 -8.14
N ASP A 97 8.87 -11.95 -8.45
CA ASP A 97 8.85 -13.38 -8.80
C ASP A 97 9.25 -13.65 -10.28
N GLY A 98 9.64 -12.61 -11.04
CA GLY A 98 10.04 -12.71 -12.44
C GLY A 98 8.89 -12.92 -13.42
N MET A 99 7.64 -12.72 -12.99
CA MET A 99 6.47 -12.88 -13.84
C MET A 99 6.25 -11.65 -14.73
N LYS A 100 5.65 -11.89 -15.90
CA LYS A 100 5.20 -10.79 -16.77
C LYS A 100 3.99 -10.11 -16.13
N VAL A 101 4.12 -8.85 -15.75
CA VAL A 101 3.07 -8.08 -15.10
C VAL A 101 2.41 -7.11 -16.09
N THR A 102 1.07 -7.14 -16.15
CA THR A 102 0.29 -6.04 -16.76
C THR A 102 -0.76 -5.55 -15.79
N MET A 103 -0.91 -4.22 -15.68
CA MET A 103 -1.92 -3.65 -14.78
C MET A 103 -3.35 -3.95 -15.20
N ARG A 104 -3.57 -4.26 -16.47
CA ARG A 104 -4.87 -4.75 -16.95
C ARG A 104 -5.22 -6.06 -16.27
N ASP A 105 -4.29 -7.01 -16.23
CA ASP A 105 -4.54 -8.35 -15.68
C ASP A 105 -4.66 -8.29 -14.16
N VAL A 106 -3.81 -7.51 -13.49
CA VAL A 106 -3.90 -7.27 -12.04
C VAL A 106 -5.27 -6.67 -11.67
N VAL A 107 -5.71 -5.62 -12.38
CA VAL A 107 -7.01 -4.98 -12.09
C VAL A 107 -8.17 -5.90 -12.41
N ARG A 108 -8.07 -6.70 -13.49
CA ARG A 108 -9.08 -7.71 -13.81
C ARG A 108 -9.23 -8.70 -12.66
N GLU A 109 -8.14 -9.25 -12.16
CA GLU A 109 -8.15 -10.21 -11.05
C GLU A 109 -8.70 -9.58 -9.76
N LEU A 110 -8.26 -8.37 -9.41
CA LEU A 110 -8.81 -7.66 -8.25
C LEU A 110 -10.33 -7.44 -8.34
N ARG A 111 -10.85 -7.21 -9.54
CA ARG A 111 -12.30 -7.02 -9.75
C ARG A 111 -13.09 -8.33 -9.66
N LEU A 112 -12.45 -9.48 -9.86
CA LEU A 112 -13.07 -10.79 -9.60
C LEU A 112 -13.22 -11.04 -8.09
N GLN A 113 -12.26 -10.57 -7.28
CA GLN A 113 -12.29 -10.73 -5.83
C GLN A 113 -13.11 -9.63 -5.12
N ARG A 114 -13.06 -8.39 -5.61
CA ARG A 114 -13.81 -7.24 -5.09
C ARG A 114 -14.26 -6.32 -6.21
N HIS A 115 -15.55 -6.39 -6.52
CA HIS A 115 -16.18 -5.59 -7.57
C HIS A 115 -15.85 -4.09 -7.45
N GLY A 116 -15.55 -3.45 -8.58
CA GLY A 116 -15.28 -2.00 -8.64
C GLY A 116 -13.88 -1.58 -8.17
N SER A 117 -12.99 -2.54 -7.86
CA SER A 117 -11.59 -2.24 -7.51
C SER A 117 -10.90 -1.40 -8.59
N VAL A 118 -10.19 -0.35 -8.15
CA VAL A 118 -9.67 0.75 -8.98
C VAL A 118 -10.81 1.44 -9.74
N GLN A 119 -11.33 2.51 -9.15
CA GLN A 119 -12.63 3.06 -9.53
C GLN A 119 -12.54 4.06 -10.68
N THR A 120 -11.50 4.89 -10.73
CA THR A 120 -11.35 5.93 -11.75
C THR A 120 -10.24 5.64 -12.74
N ASP A 121 -10.37 6.19 -13.93
CA ASP A 121 -9.34 6.24 -14.97
C ASP A 121 -8.04 6.89 -14.47
N ILE A 122 -8.12 7.99 -13.72
CA ILE A 122 -6.95 8.65 -13.13
C ILE A 122 -6.21 7.70 -12.18
N GLN A 123 -6.93 6.93 -11.36
CA GLN A 123 -6.32 5.91 -10.49
C GLN A 123 -5.67 4.77 -11.28
N TYR A 124 -6.18 4.46 -12.47
CA TYR A 124 -5.60 3.47 -13.39
C TYR A 124 -4.38 4.02 -14.15
N LEU A 125 -4.43 5.28 -14.59
CA LEU A 125 -3.36 5.96 -15.31
C LEU A 125 -2.14 6.19 -14.43
N ILE A 126 -2.36 6.55 -13.17
CA ILE A 126 -1.27 6.68 -12.22
C ILE A 126 -0.53 5.38 -12.01
N LYS A 127 -1.23 4.26 -11.95
CA LYS A 127 -0.57 2.96 -11.95
C LYS A 127 0.30 2.78 -13.19
N ARG A 128 -0.16 3.18 -14.38
CA ARG A 128 0.61 2.96 -15.61
C ARG A 128 1.89 3.81 -15.66
N ASP A 129 1.76 5.10 -15.40
CA ASP A 129 2.89 6.03 -15.55
C ASP A 129 3.82 6.00 -14.32
N GLU A 130 3.29 5.77 -13.12
CA GLU A 130 4.09 5.56 -11.90
C GLU A 130 4.72 4.18 -11.84
N ILE A 131 4.12 3.10 -12.33
CA ILE A 131 4.84 1.80 -12.40
C ILE A 131 5.96 1.91 -13.41
N ALA A 132 5.77 2.59 -14.54
CA ALA A 132 6.88 2.83 -15.46
C ALA A 132 7.98 3.69 -14.83
N SER A 133 7.63 4.71 -14.04
CA SER A 133 8.61 5.49 -13.27
C SER A 133 9.26 4.68 -12.16
N PHE A 134 8.48 3.91 -11.43
CA PHE A 134 8.92 3.05 -10.33
C PHE A 134 9.80 1.93 -10.83
N LEU A 135 9.49 1.26 -11.94
CA LEU A 135 10.37 0.25 -12.52
C LEU A 135 11.70 0.88 -12.92
N ARG A 136 11.70 2.09 -13.49
CA ARG A 136 12.94 2.84 -13.76
C ARG A 136 13.69 3.20 -12.48
N ASP A 137 13.00 3.79 -11.51
CA ASP A 137 13.57 4.25 -10.24
C ASP A 137 14.02 3.06 -9.38
N PHE A 138 13.32 1.93 -9.44
CA PHE A 138 13.62 0.67 -8.77
C PHE A 138 14.78 -0.05 -9.46
N GLU A 139 14.86 -0.08 -10.79
CA GLU A 139 16.06 -0.53 -11.51
C GLU A 139 17.28 0.30 -11.11
N ILE A 140 17.13 1.63 -11.07
CA ILE A 140 18.18 2.54 -10.60
C ILE A 140 18.57 2.22 -9.15
N LEU A 141 17.60 2.03 -8.26
CA LEU A 141 17.84 1.72 -6.85
C LEU A 141 18.41 0.30 -6.64
N ALA A 142 18.01 -0.69 -7.45
CA ALA A 142 18.51 -2.05 -7.42
C ALA A 142 19.94 -2.14 -7.97
N HIS A 143 20.27 -1.36 -9.01
CA HIS A 143 21.64 -1.18 -9.49
C HIS A 143 22.52 -0.45 -8.46
N ALA A 144 22.00 0.60 -7.83
CA ALA A 144 22.71 1.32 -6.76
C ALA A 144 22.97 0.45 -5.52
N ARG A 145 22.13 -0.57 -5.28
CA ARG A 145 22.29 -1.57 -4.21
C ARG A 145 23.10 -2.81 -4.63
N GLY A 146 23.65 -2.84 -5.85
CA GLY A 146 24.45 -3.96 -6.37
C GLY A 146 23.68 -5.27 -6.56
N SER A 147 22.34 -5.21 -6.60
CA SER A 147 21.45 -6.38 -6.57
C SER A 147 21.08 -6.91 -7.96
N LEU A 148 21.41 -6.18 -9.03
CA LEU A 148 21.21 -6.58 -10.43
C LEU A 148 22.46 -6.24 -11.25
N PRO A 149 22.88 -7.11 -12.19
CA PRO A 149 23.96 -6.77 -13.11
C PRO A 149 23.53 -5.61 -14.00
N THR A 150 24.46 -4.67 -14.24
CA THR A 150 24.28 -3.51 -15.11
C THR A 150 23.80 -3.95 -16.50
N PRO A 151 22.88 -3.23 -17.16
CA PRO A 151 22.34 -3.67 -18.43
C PRO A 151 23.47 -3.58 -19.46
N ALA A 152 23.64 -4.65 -20.25
CA ALA A 152 24.58 -4.63 -21.36
C ALA A 152 24.18 -3.51 -22.34
N LYS A 153 25.16 -2.71 -22.74
CA LYS A 153 25.03 -1.61 -23.71
C LYS A 153 24.48 -2.09 -25.05
#